data_AF-A0A9P0E0I6-F1
#
_entry.id   AF-A0A9P0E0I6-F1
#
_cell.length_a   1.000
_cell.length_b   1.000
_cell.length_c   1.000
_cell.angle_alpha   90.00
_cell.angle_beta   90.00
_cell.angle_gamma   90.00
#
_symmetry.space_group_name_H-M   'P 1'
#
loop_
_entity.id
_entity.type
_entity.pdbx_description
1 polymer ?
#
loop_
_entity_poly.entity_id
_entity_poly.type
_entity_poly.pdbx_seq_one_letter_code
_entity_poly.pdbx_strand_id
1 'polypeptide(L)'
;MDLTLDKSCNIVVSGCVEVLKPIKTAKATYEISKAPLPAMTGDVDLCQVAGSQLAQAQQLLVAYGLPKKCPVAAKKYCVNGKKNINISAHKNQLAMAVGTITAKLNVEHDTGKSCIDIQATFSKKK
;
A
#
# COMPACT_ATOMS: atom_id res chain seq x y z
N MET A 1 4.79 2.76 -10.67
CA MET A 1 5.39 2.45 -9.36
C MET A 1 5.70 0.98 -9.38
N ASP A 2 6.92 0.61 -9.07
CA ASP A 2 7.46 -0.73 -9.22
C ASP A 2 7.73 -1.33 -7.84
N LEU A 3 7.30 -2.57 -7.66
CA LEU A 3 7.50 -3.33 -6.44
C LEU A 3 8.11 -4.68 -6.81
N THR A 4 9.32 -4.94 -6.32
CA THR A 4 10.05 -6.19 -6.56
C THR A 4 10.38 -6.86 -5.24
N LEU A 5 10.36 -8.18 -5.21
CA LEU A 5 10.87 -8.99 -4.10
C LEU A 5 12.19 -9.66 -4.52
N ASP A 6 13.25 -9.41 -3.76
CA ASP A 6 14.55 -10.07 -4.02
C ASP A 6 14.61 -11.50 -3.44
N LYS A 7 15.72 -12.20 -3.69
CA LYS A 7 15.94 -13.58 -3.21
C LYS A 7 16.03 -13.68 -1.68
N SER A 8 16.31 -12.59 -1.00
CA SER A 8 16.41 -12.49 0.46
C SER A 8 15.09 -12.03 1.11
N CYS A 9 13.99 -12.07 0.34
CA CYS A 9 12.68 -11.58 0.75
C CYS A 9 12.71 -10.10 1.18
N ASN A 10 13.54 -9.29 0.54
CA ASN A 10 13.46 -7.85 0.68
C ASN A 10 12.48 -7.28 -0.33
N ILE A 11 11.53 -6.48 0.15
CA ILE A 11 10.71 -5.62 -0.70
C ILE A 11 11.56 -4.43 -1.13
N VAL A 12 11.64 -4.21 -2.43
CA VAL A 12 12.25 -3.05 -3.08
C VAL A 12 11.14 -2.28 -3.80
N VAL A 13 10.90 -1.04 -3.38
CA VAL A 13 9.88 -0.17 -3.99
C VAL A 13 10.56 1.03 -4.65
N SER A 14 10.17 1.32 -5.89
CA SER A 14 10.58 2.54 -6.59
C SER A 14 9.44 3.20 -7.34
N GLY A 15 9.43 4.53 -7.38
CA GLY A 15 8.44 5.30 -8.11
C GLY A 15 8.15 6.63 -7.43
N CYS A 16 7.38 7.49 -8.11
CA CYS A 16 6.94 8.75 -7.56
C CYS A 16 5.43 8.88 -7.67
N VAL A 17 4.83 9.53 -6.67
CA VAL A 17 3.44 9.98 -6.66
C VAL A 17 3.45 11.49 -6.48
N GLU A 18 2.68 12.21 -7.29
CA GLU A 18 2.57 13.65 -7.20
C GLU A 18 1.22 14.03 -6.59
N VAL A 19 1.27 14.78 -5.49
CA VAL A 19 0.10 15.36 -4.85
C VAL A 19 0.00 16.82 -5.30
N LEU A 20 -0.99 17.12 -6.14
CA LEU A 20 -1.15 18.44 -6.76
C LEU A 20 -1.75 19.49 -5.81
N LYS A 21 -2.56 19.07 -4.84
CA LYS A 21 -3.24 19.93 -3.87
C LYS A 21 -3.08 19.36 -2.47
N PRO A 22 -2.93 20.19 -1.42
CA PRO A 22 -2.80 19.67 -0.06
C PRO A 22 -4.09 18.98 0.35
N ILE A 23 -3.97 17.76 0.90
CA ILE A 23 -5.10 16.91 1.29
C ILE A 23 -5.24 16.97 2.81
N LYS A 24 -6.41 17.40 3.30
CA LYS A 24 -6.70 17.49 4.74
C LYS A 24 -7.50 16.28 5.23
N THR A 25 -8.36 15.74 4.38
CA THR A 25 -9.20 14.57 4.68
C THR A 25 -9.03 13.51 3.60
N ALA A 26 -9.17 12.24 3.98
CA ALA A 26 -9.02 11.12 3.06
C ALA A 26 -9.81 9.94 3.60
N LYS A 27 -11.00 9.69 3.04
CA LYS A 27 -11.79 8.50 3.33
C LYS A 27 -11.65 7.54 2.18
N ALA A 28 -11.37 6.27 2.46
CA ALA A 28 -11.20 5.27 1.43
C ALA A 28 -12.14 4.10 1.62
N THR A 29 -12.74 3.64 0.52
CA THR A 29 -13.45 2.37 0.44
C THR A 29 -12.54 1.39 -0.28
N TYR A 30 -12.28 0.24 0.33
CA TYR A 30 -11.45 -0.81 -0.25
C TYR A 30 -12.27 -2.04 -0.62
N GLU A 31 -11.83 -2.74 -1.66
CA GLU A 31 -12.27 -4.07 -2.03
C GLU A 31 -11.04 -4.91 -2.35
N ILE A 32 -10.81 -5.96 -1.57
CA ILE A 32 -9.69 -6.89 -1.75
C ILE A 32 -10.28 -8.25 -2.13
N SER A 33 -9.87 -8.76 -3.27
CA SER A 33 -10.33 -10.04 -3.81
C SER A 33 -9.16 -10.98 -4.05
N LYS A 34 -9.33 -12.24 -3.66
CA LYS A 34 -8.37 -13.31 -3.90
C LYS A 34 -9.11 -14.63 -4.03
N ALA A 35 -9.24 -15.17 -5.24
CA ALA A 35 -9.87 -16.47 -5.43
C ALA A 35 -9.13 -17.59 -4.65
N PRO A 36 -9.84 -18.54 -4.02
CA PRO A 36 -11.29 -18.72 -3.96
C PRO A 36 -11.97 -18.03 -2.76
N LEU A 37 -11.26 -17.16 -2.04
CA LEU A 37 -11.79 -16.46 -0.87
C LEU A 37 -12.82 -15.39 -1.31
N PRO A 38 -13.88 -15.16 -0.50
CA PRO A 38 -14.81 -14.06 -0.75
C PRO A 38 -14.08 -12.71 -0.71
N ALA A 39 -14.59 -11.76 -1.50
CA ALA A 39 -14.07 -10.40 -1.50
C ALA A 39 -14.27 -9.75 -0.12
N MET A 40 -13.23 -9.10 0.39
CA MET A 40 -13.27 -8.32 1.62
C MET A 40 -13.44 -6.84 1.26
N THR A 41 -14.52 -6.23 1.72
CA THR A 41 -14.78 -4.80 1.54
C THR A 41 -14.82 -4.07 2.88
N GLY A 42 -14.59 -2.76 2.84
CA GLY A 42 -14.73 -1.92 4.02
C GLY A 42 -14.37 -0.47 3.76
N ASP A 43 -14.60 0.37 4.78
CA ASP A 43 -14.28 1.79 4.77
C ASP A 43 -13.20 2.10 5.80
N VAL A 44 -12.28 2.98 5.45
CA VAL A 44 -11.17 3.42 6.31
C VAL A 44 -10.94 4.91 6.15
N ASP A 45 -10.76 5.62 7.26
CA ASP A 45 -10.26 6.99 7.24
C ASP A 45 -8.74 6.96 7.19
N LEU A 46 -8.15 7.27 6.03
CA LEU A 46 -6.71 7.28 5.81
C LEU A 46 -5.98 8.37 6.63
N CYS A 47 -6.68 9.42 7.06
CA CYS A 47 -6.14 10.45 7.94
C CYS A 47 -6.18 10.04 9.42
N GLN A 48 -7.16 9.22 9.81
CA GLN A 48 -7.37 8.76 11.17
C GLN A 48 -7.03 7.28 11.39
N VAL A 49 -6.23 6.66 10.50
CA VAL A 49 -5.82 5.26 10.66
C VAL A 49 -5.08 5.09 11.99
N ALA A 50 -5.83 4.66 12.99
CA ALA A 50 -5.38 4.26 14.30
C ALA A 50 -5.78 2.79 14.43
N GLY A 51 -4.79 1.89 14.38
CA GLY A 51 -5.05 0.46 14.47
C GLY A 51 -3.82 -0.38 14.13
N SER A 52 -3.60 -1.42 14.92
CA SER A 52 -2.47 -2.36 14.80
C SER A 52 -2.41 -3.09 13.45
N GLN A 53 -3.55 -3.27 12.76
CA GLN A 53 -3.61 -3.97 11.47
C GLN A 53 -2.95 -3.21 10.31
N LEU A 54 -2.96 -1.87 10.35
CA LEU A 54 -2.30 -1.02 9.35
C LEU A 54 -1.00 -0.39 9.87
N ALA A 55 -0.64 -0.63 11.13
CA ALA A 55 0.59 -0.11 11.73
C ALA A 55 1.84 -0.54 10.94
N GLN A 56 1.86 -1.77 10.42
CA GLN A 56 2.94 -2.22 9.55
C GLN A 56 2.97 -1.42 8.24
N ALA A 57 1.83 -1.25 7.56
CA ALA A 57 1.75 -0.43 6.34
C ALA A 57 2.18 1.02 6.61
N GLN A 58 1.78 1.62 7.74
CA GLN A 58 2.24 2.94 8.16
C GLN A 58 3.75 3.00 8.37
N GLN A 59 4.36 1.98 8.96
CA GLN A 59 5.82 1.90 9.11
C GLN A 59 6.52 1.82 7.75
N LEU A 60 5.95 1.08 6.78
CA LEU A 60 6.48 1.06 5.41
C LEU A 60 6.40 2.46 4.79
N LEU A 61 5.26 3.14 4.90
CA LEU A 61 5.08 4.51 4.39
C LEU A 61 6.14 5.45 4.99
N VAL A 62 6.33 5.43 6.31
CA VAL A 62 7.36 6.23 7.00
C VAL A 62 8.75 5.87 6.52
N ALA A 63 9.07 4.58 6.43
CA ALA A 63 10.36 4.12 5.95
C ALA A 63 10.65 4.68 4.55
N TYR A 64 9.65 4.76 3.68
CA TYR A 64 9.77 5.32 2.33
C TYR A 64 9.58 6.85 2.25
N GLY A 65 9.46 7.56 3.37
CA GLY A 65 9.29 9.01 3.40
C GLY A 65 7.92 9.48 2.87
N LEU A 66 6.96 8.56 2.81
CA LEU A 66 5.58 8.81 2.45
C LEU A 66 4.81 9.35 3.66
N PRO A 67 3.79 10.20 3.44
CA PRO A 67 3.04 10.83 4.50
C PRO A 67 2.22 9.78 5.26
N LYS A 68 2.36 9.79 6.60
CA LYS A 68 1.66 8.84 7.50
C LYS A 68 0.34 9.35 8.07
N LYS A 69 0.09 10.65 7.92
CA LYS A 69 -1.07 11.36 8.46
C LYS A 69 -1.35 12.60 7.64
N CYS A 70 -2.58 13.07 7.72
CA CYS A 70 -2.98 14.35 7.14
C CYS A 70 -2.58 15.51 8.09
N PRO A 71 -2.43 16.74 7.55
CA PRO A 71 -2.54 17.09 6.14
C PRO A 71 -1.33 16.63 5.31
N VAL A 72 -1.58 16.13 4.10
CA VAL A 72 -0.55 15.78 3.11
C VAL A 72 -0.23 17.01 2.28
N ALA A 73 1.05 17.37 2.18
CA ALA A 73 1.48 18.55 1.42
C ALA A 73 1.40 18.30 -0.09
N ALA A 74 1.09 19.35 -0.86
CA ALA A 74 1.20 19.31 -2.31
C ALA A 74 2.67 19.23 -2.73
N LYS A 75 3.14 18.03 -3.04
CA LYS A 75 4.48 17.78 -3.56
C LYS A 75 4.58 16.43 -4.23
N LYS A 76 5.69 16.23 -4.93
CA LYS A 76 6.11 14.94 -5.44
C LYS A 76 6.78 14.12 -4.33
N TYR A 77 6.24 12.95 -4.06
CA TYR A 77 6.77 11.95 -3.15
C TYR A 77 7.43 10.85 -3.95
N CYS A 78 8.73 10.62 -3.77
CA CYS A 78 9.49 9.63 -4.52
C CYS A 78 10.13 8.60 -3.60
N VAL A 79 10.13 7.37 -4.06
CA VAL A 79 10.82 6.23 -3.47
C VAL A 79 11.83 5.73 -4.49
N ASN A 80 13.10 5.60 -4.10
CA ASN A 80 14.21 5.38 -5.03
C ASN A 80 14.81 3.96 -4.95
N GLY A 81 14.08 2.96 -4.43
CA GLY A 81 14.55 1.56 -4.38
C GLY A 81 15.75 1.28 -3.45
N LYS A 82 16.30 2.31 -2.78
CA LYS A 82 17.46 2.16 -1.89
C LYS A 82 17.13 1.58 -0.51
N LYS A 83 15.86 1.65 -0.12
CA LYS A 83 15.38 1.12 1.15
C LYS A 83 14.74 -0.23 0.91
N ASN A 84 15.29 -1.22 1.59
CA ASN A 84 14.87 -2.60 1.49
C ASN A 84 14.17 -2.97 2.79
N ILE A 85 13.00 -3.58 2.68
CA ILE A 85 12.25 -4.02 3.86
C ILE A 85 12.23 -5.53 3.87
N ASN A 86 12.95 -6.10 4.83
CA ASN A 86 13.03 -7.54 4.97
C ASN A 86 11.72 -8.06 5.58
N ILE A 87 11.02 -8.90 4.83
CA ILE A 87 9.77 -9.52 5.27
C ILE A 87 9.97 -11.01 5.57
N SER A 88 11.19 -11.44 5.87
CA SER A 88 11.48 -12.86 6.12
C SER A 88 10.71 -13.41 7.32
N ALA A 89 10.44 -12.57 8.32
CA ALA A 89 9.59 -12.93 9.46
C ALA A 89 8.15 -13.31 9.05
N HIS A 90 7.70 -12.81 7.90
CA HIS A 90 6.37 -13.04 7.32
C HIS A 90 6.38 -14.11 6.23
N LYS A 91 7.47 -14.89 6.05
CA LYS A 91 7.57 -15.95 5.01
C LYS A 91 6.38 -16.92 5.00
N ASN A 92 5.90 -17.31 6.17
CA ASN A 92 4.75 -18.22 6.29
C ASN A 92 3.45 -17.57 5.78
N GLN A 93 3.30 -16.25 5.96
CA GLN A 93 2.17 -15.50 5.43
C GLN A 93 2.30 -15.26 3.91
N LEU A 94 3.52 -15.12 3.39
CA LEU A 94 3.76 -15.04 1.94
C LEU A 94 3.33 -16.31 1.20
N ALA A 95 3.47 -17.48 1.83
CA ALA A 95 2.94 -18.71 1.27
C ALA A 95 1.40 -18.66 1.11
N MET A 96 0.70 -18.04 2.06
CA MET A 96 -0.74 -17.78 1.95
C MET A 96 -1.07 -16.70 0.93
N ALA A 97 -0.13 -15.81 0.60
CA ALA A 97 -0.31 -14.76 -0.39
C ALA A 97 -0.18 -15.26 -1.85
N VAL A 98 0.40 -16.46 -2.08
CA VAL A 98 0.54 -17.09 -3.41
C VAL A 98 -0.78 -17.10 -4.18
N GLY A 99 -0.73 -16.72 -5.45
CA GLY A 99 -1.89 -16.49 -6.31
C GLY A 99 -2.04 -15.01 -6.68
N THR A 100 -3.14 -14.69 -7.37
CA THR A 100 -3.45 -13.31 -7.77
C THR A 100 -4.36 -12.66 -6.73
N ILE A 101 -3.96 -11.48 -6.28
CA ILE A 101 -4.71 -10.60 -5.39
C ILE A 101 -5.04 -9.35 -6.19
N THR A 102 -6.32 -8.99 -6.21
CA THR A 102 -6.77 -7.69 -6.73
C THR A 102 -7.25 -6.84 -5.57
N ALA A 103 -6.83 -5.59 -5.52
CA ALA A 103 -7.28 -4.62 -4.54
C ALA A 103 -7.70 -3.35 -5.27
N LYS A 104 -8.92 -2.89 -5.01
CA LYS A 104 -9.41 -1.59 -5.46
C LYS A 104 -9.52 -0.68 -4.25
N LEU A 105 -9.06 0.55 -4.39
CA LEU A 105 -9.12 1.56 -3.36
C LEU A 105 -9.66 2.86 -3.95
N ASN A 106 -10.88 3.20 -3.58
CA ASN A 106 -11.49 4.49 -3.93
C ASN A 106 -11.28 5.44 -2.76
N VAL A 107 -10.63 6.57 -3.00
CA VAL A 107 -10.32 7.57 -1.97
C VAL A 107 -11.03 8.88 -2.29
N GLU A 108 -11.82 9.35 -1.34
CA GLU A 108 -12.46 10.65 -1.36
C GLU A 108 -11.70 11.61 -0.44
N HIS A 109 -11.23 12.70 -1.04
CA HIS A 109 -10.45 13.75 -0.40
C HIS A 109 -11.23 15.08 -0.44
N ASP A 110 -10.86 16.03 0.41
CA ASP A 110 -11.39 17.41 0.35
C ASP A 110 -11.09 18.12 -0.98
N THR A 111 -10.11 17.62 -1.75
CA THR A 111 -9.69 18.19 -3.03
C THR A 111 -10.20 17.43 -4.25
N GLY A 112 -10.96 16.34 -4.08
CA GLY A 112 -11.49 15.51 -5.18
C GLY A 112 -11.53 14.02 -4.87
N LYS A 113 -11.71 13.19 -5.91
CA LYS A 113 -11.72 11.73 -5.81
C LYS A 113 -10.51 11.11 -6.49
N SER A 114 -10.03 9.99 -5.99
CA SER A 114 -8.92 9.21 -6.55
C SER A 114 -9.27 7.74 -6.49
N CYS A 115 -8.81 6.97 -7.48
CA CYS A 115 -8.99 5.52 -7.51
C CYS A 115 -7.64 4.87 -7.76
N ILE A 116 -7.36 3.80 -7.01
CA ILE A 116 -6.15 3.01 -7.13
C ILE A 116 -6.57 1.55 -7.30
N ASP A 117 -6.28 0.99 -8.47
CA ASP A 117 -6.44 -0.43 -8.75
C ASP A 117 -5.08 -1.11 -8.72
N ILE A 118 -4.97 -2.15 -7.90
CA ILE A 118 -3.76 -2.95 -7.71
C ILE A 118 -4.08 -4.38 -8.09
N GLN A 119 -3.30 -4.94 -9.00
CA GLN A 119 -3.26 -6.37 -9.24
C GLN A 119 -1.85 -6.86 -8.93
N ALA A 120 -1.75 -7.79 -7.99
CA ALA A 120 -0.48 -8.37 -7.56
C ALA A 120 -0.56 -9.89 -7.67
N THR A 121 0.38 -10.49 -8.38
CA THR A 121 0.52 -11.94 -8.48
C THR A 121 1.74 -12.39 -7.69
N PHE A 122 1.51 -13.19 -6.65
CA PHE A 122 2.55 -13.78 -5.84
C PHE A 122 2.81 -15.20 -6.31
N SER A 123 4.06 -15.49 -6.67
CA SER A 123 4.51 -16.82 -7.04
C SER A 123 5.74 -17.21 -6.24
N LYS A 124 5.89 -18.50 -5.95
CA LYS A 124 7.14 -19.03 -5.42
C LYS A 124 8.15 -19.04 -6.56
N LYS A 125 9.31 -18.42 -6.36
CA LYS A 125 10.44 -18.59 -7.27
C LYS A 125 10.91 -20.04 -7.16
N LYS A 126 10.82 -20.79 -8.27
CA LYS A 126 11.42 -22.12 -8.40
C LYS A 126 12.93 -22.04 -8.29
#